data_AF-A0A9X5KSD5-F1
#
_entry.id   AF-A0A9X5KSD5-F1
#
_cell.length_a   1.000
_cell.length_b   1.000
_cell.length_c   1.000
_cell.angle_alpha   90.00
_cell.angle_beta   90.00
_cell.angle_gamma   90.00
#
_symmetry.space_group_name_H-M   'P 1'
#
loop_
_entity.id
_entity.type
_entity.pdbx_description
1 polymer ?
#
loop_
_entity_poly.entity_id
_entity_poly.type
_entity_poly.pdbx_seq_one_letter_code
_entity_poly.pdbx_strand_id
1 'polypeptide(L)'
;MPKLTKADLYYEYSWKVSEGDNPKLIGEDANHLSRKEGYEMLLYLNSLVSANNGDLEKRTRLIVEWMLKEKYKSTAPSRETVTEWVVKNFTAMQKDYPR
;
A
#
# COMPACT_ATOMS: atom_id res chain seq x y z
N MET A 1 -7.95 2.73 15.55
CA MET A 1 -6.50 2.97 15.56
C MET A 1 -6.20 4.26 14.80
N PRO A 2 -5.10 4.98 15.10
CA PRO A 2 -4.74 6.16 14.30
C PRO A 2 -4.31 5.73 12.88
N LYS A 3 -4.82 6.44 11.87
CA LYS A 3 -4.40 6.26 10.47
C LYS A 3 -2.97 6.75 10.25
N LEU A 4 -2.28 6.17 9.28
CA LEU A 4 -1.01 6.71 8.77
C LEU A 4 -1.24 8.08 8.11
N THR A 5 -0.26 8.94 8.27
CA THR A 5 -0.10 10.22 7.60
C THR A 5 1.15 10.19 6.72
N LYS A 6 1.34 11.22 5.89
CA LYS A 6 2.53 11.34 5.04
C LYS A 6 3.84 11.29 5.84
N ALA A 7 3.84 11.86 7.04
CA ALA A 7 5.02 11.91 7.92
C ALA A 7 5.34 10.56 8.59
N ASP A 8 4.38 9.64 8.62
CA ASP A 8 4.62 8.29 9.16
C ASP A 8 5.29 7.38 8.14
N LEU A 9 5.12 7.64 6.83
CA LEU A 9 5.68 6.81 5.76
C LEU A 9 7.21 6.89 5.74
N TYR A 10 7.84 5.75 5.48
CA TYR A 10 9.30 5.64 5.57
C TYR A 10 10.04 5.81 4.26
N TYR A 11 9.35 5.63 3.13
CA TYR A 11 9.95 5.75 1.82
C TYR A 11 9.55 7.04 1.14
N GLU A 12 10.37 7.43 0.16
CA GLU A 12 10.06 8.55 -0.70
C GLU A 12 8.99 8.16 -1.74
N TYR A 13 8.09 9.11 -1.98
CA TYR A 13 7.01 9.00 -2.94
C TYR A 13 6.86 10.29 -3.73
N SER A 14 6.31 10.17 -4.95
CA SER A 14 5.78 11.31 -5.68
C SER A 14 4.45 11.73 -5.06
N TRP A 15 4.33 13.02 -4.73
CA TRP A 15 3.10 13.64 -4.22
C TRP A 15 2.47 14.58 -5.24
N LYS A 16 2.82 14.42 -6.52
CA LYS A 16 2.17 15.15 -7.60
C LYS A 16 0.75 14.63 -7.74
N VAL A 17 -0.21 15.55 -7.78
CA VAL A 17 -1.55 15.24 -8.26
C VAL A 17 -1.42 15.24 -9.78
N SER A 18 -1.68 14.11 -10.44
CA SER A 18 -1.70 14.03 -11.89
C SER A 18 -2.76 15.01 -12.41
N GLU A 19 -2.37 16.12 -13.04
CA GLU A 19 -3.31 17.12 -13.58
C GLU A 19 -4.08 16.63 -14.84
N GLY A 20 -4.08 15.33 -15.14
CA GLY A 20 -4.46 14.82 -16.45
C GLY A 20 -5.36 13.59 -16.48
N ASP A 21 -5.91 13.14 -15.35
CA ASP A 21 -6.86 12.01 -15.38
C ASP A 21 -8.24 12.47 -15.82
N ASN A 22 -8.43 12.39 -17.13
CA ASN A 22 -9.70 12.45 -17.80
C ASN A 22 -10.68 11.51 -17.08
N PRO A 23 -11.77 11.99 -16.44
CA PRO A 23 -12.68 11.16 -15.62
C PRO A 23 -13.34 10.01 -16.38
N LYS A 24 -13.21 9.97 -17.71
CA LYS A 24 -13.76 8.96 -18.62
C LYS A 24 -12.86 7.76 -18.88
N LEU A 25 -11.59 7.76 -18.44
CA LEU A 25 -10.69 6.59 -18.57
C LEU A 25 -10.53 5.80 -17.26
N ILE A 26 -11.18 6.25 -16.19
CA ILE A 26 -11.11 5.65 -14.83
C ILE A 26 -11.83 4.28 -14.76
N GLY A 27 -12.55 3.88 -15.82
CA GLY A 27 -13.36 2.66 -15.84
C GLY A 27 -12.62 1.34 -16.02
N GLU A 28 -11.38 1.34 -16.55
CA GLU A 28 -10.66 0.08 -16.86
C GLU A 28 -9.39 -0.14 -16.03
N ASP A 29 -8.80 0.90 -15.42
CA ASP A 29 -7.51 0.82 -14.71
C ASP A 29 -7.60 1.02 -13.18
N ALA A 30 -8.82 1.15 -12.63
CA ALA A 30 -9.08 1.45 -11.21
C ALA A 30 -8.58 0.39 -10.20
N ASN A 31 -8.06 -0.73 -10.69
CA ASN A 31 -7.56 -1.82 -9.86
C ASN A 31 -6.07 -1.72 -9.57
N HIS A 32 -5.29 -0.91 -10.28
CA HIS A 32 -3.84 -0.83 -10.11
C HIS A 32 -3.41 -0.15 -8.80
N LEU A 33 -2.28 -0.58 -8.22
CA LEU A 33 -1.62 0.11 -7.11
C LEU A 33 -0.24 0.66 -7.53
N SER A 34 -0.16 1.97 -7.71
CA SER A 34 1.11 2.67 -7.95
C SER A 34 1.90 2.81 -6.64
N ARG A 35 2.93 1.98 -6.50
CA ARG A 35 3.86 2.04 -5.35
C ARG A 35 4.88 3.20 -5.42
N LYS A 36 4.74 4.07 -6.42
CA LYS A 36 5.53 5.30 -6.59
C LYS A 36 4.77 6.53 -6.10
N GLU A 37 3.44 6.46 -6.04
CA GLU A 37 2.58 7.58 -5.67
C GLU A 37 2.20 7.51 -4.20
N GLY A 38 2.46 8.62 -3.48
CA GLY A 38 2.29 8.66 -2.04
C GLY A 38 0.82 8.64 -1.64
N TYR A 39 -0.06 9.27 -2.44
CA TYR A 39 -1.49 9.27 -2.18
C TYR A 39 -2.12 7.88 -2.32
N GLU A 40 -1.77 7.15 -3.37
CA GLU A 40 -2.26 5.78 -3.56
C GLU A 40 -1.77 4.83 -2.48
N MET A 41 -0.47 4.90 -2.15
CA MET A 41 0.11 4.07 -1.09
C MET A 41 -0.49 4.38 0.28
N LEU A 42 -0.63 5.65 0.63
CA LEU A 42 -1.23 6.05 1.89
C LEU A 42 -2.70 5.61 1.99
N LEU A 43 -3.46 5.75 0.90
CA LEU A 43 -4.84 5.30 0.82
C LEU A 43 -4.93 3.78 0.98
N TYR A 44 -4.11 3.03 0.23
CA TYR A 44 -4.05 1.58 0.28
C TYR A 44 -3.70 1.08 1.68
N LEU A 45 -2.61 1.54 2.27
CA LEU A 45 -2.17 1.11 3.61
C LEU A 45 -3.23 1.42 4.70
N ASN A 46 -3.92 2.55 4.60
CA ASN A 46 -4.98 2.90 5.53
C ASN A 46 -6.30 2.14 5.29
N SER A 47 -6.49 1.58 4.10
CA SER A 47 -7.65 0.72 3.77
C SER A 47 -7.49 -0.72 4.27
N LEU A 48 -6.27 -1.15 4.60
CA LEU A 48 -6.01 -2.50 5.09
C LEU A 48 -6.72 -2.74 6.43
N VAL A 49 -7.32 -3.93 6.54
CA VAL A 49 -8.02 -4.42 7.74
C VAL A 49 -7.52 -5.81 8.11
N SER A 50 -7.75 -6.23 9.35
CA SER A 50 -7.49 -7.60 9.79
C SER A 50 -8.52 -8.57 9.21
N ALA A 51 -8.26 -9.88 9.34
CA ALA A 51 -9.18 -10.94 8.88
C ALA A 51 -10.61 -10.84 9.47
N ASN A 52 -10.77 -10.19 10.62
CA ASN A 52 -12.06 -9.96 11.28
C ASN A 52 -12.61 -8.54 11.00
N ASN A 53 -12.15 -7.88 9.93
CA ASN A 53 -12.47 -6.48 9.60
C ASN A 53 -12.09 -5.46 10.70
N GLY A 54 -11.10 -5.81 11.53
CA GLY A 54 -10.58 -4.91 12.56
C GLY A 54 -9.59 -3.91 11.99
N ASP A 55 -9.55 -2.72 12.57
CA ASP A 55 -8.57 -1.70 12.22
C ASP A 55 -7.14 -2.12 12.61
N LEU A 56 -6.16 -1.78 11.78
CA LEU A 56 -4.76 -2.16 11.97
C LEU A 56 -3.95 -1.07 12.66
N GLU A 57 -2.94 -1.48 13.43
CA GLU A 57 -1.95 -0.56 13.98
C GLU A 57 -1.11 0.08 12.88
N LYS A 58 -0.58 1.29 13.15
CA LYS A 58 0.39 1.94 12.26
C LYS A 58 1.57 1.03 11.95
N ARG A 59 2.10 0.32 12.96
CA ARG A 59 3.24 -0.59 12.78
C ARG A 59 2.97 -1.67 11.72
N THR A 60 1.81 -2.32 11.79
CA THR A 60 1.41 -3.32 10.79
C THR A 60 1.40 -2.73 9.38
N ARG A 61 0.83 -1.53 9.22
CA ARG A 61 0.79 -0.84 7.93
C ARG A 61 2.19 -0.47 7.42
N LEU A 62 3.10 -0.08 8.30
CA LEU A 62 4.49 0.25 7.94
C LEU A 62 5.32 -1.00 7.58
N ILE A 63 5.04 -2.14 8.20
CA ILE A 63 5.60 -3.43 7.75
C ILE A 63 5.14 -3.72 6.32
N VAL A 64 3.85 -3.53 6.02
CA VAL A 64 3.34 -3.72 4.65
C VAL A 64 3.98 -2.73 3.68
N GLU A 65 4.16 -1.46 4.06
CA GLU A 65 4.90 -0.48 3.27
C GLU A 65 6.29 -1.01 2.88
N TRP A 66 7.07 -1.48 3.87
CA TRP A 66 8.39 -2.07 3.63
C TRP A 66 8.33 -3.31 2.73
N MET A 67 7.37 -4.22 2.97
CA MET A 67 7.20 -5.40 2.11
C MET A 67 6.98 -5.00 0.64
N LEU A 68 6.17 -3.97 0.39
CA LEU A 68 5.83 -3.52 -0.96
C LEU A 68 6.95 -2.77 -1.66
N LYS A 69 7.79 -2.07 -0.91
CA LYS A 69 8.93 -1.31 -1.45
C LYS A 69 10.17 -2.19 -1.67
N GLU A 70 10.46 -3.09 -0.74
CA GLU A 70 11.72 -3.85 -0.73
C GLU A 70 11.60 -5.26 -1.32
N LYS A 71 10.44 -5.90 -1.12
CA LYS A 71 10.30 -7.35 -1.40
C LYS A 71 9.38 -7.64 -2.58
N TYR A 72 8.38 -6.81 -2.81
CA TYR A 72 7.40 -7.07 -3.85
C TYR A 72 7.87 -6.61 -5.24
N LYS A 73 8.13 -7.55 -6.13
CA LYS A 73 8.58 -7.30 -7.50
C LYS A 73 7.46 -7.60 -8.49
N SER A 74 6.73 -6.56 -8.87
CA SER A 74 5.73 -6.55 -9.94
C SER A 74 5.77 -5.18 -10.61
N THR A 75 5.29 -5.05 -11.84
CA THR A 75 5.24 -3.75 -12.55
C THR A 75 3.85 -3.12 -12.45
N ALA A 76 2.79 -3.93 -12.50
CA ALA A 76 1.42 -3.42 -12.52
C ALA A 76 0.35 -4.34 -11.91
N PRO A 77 0.42 -4.67 -10.61
CA PRO A 77 -0.54 -5.55 -9.99
C PRO A 77 -1.80 -4.81 -9.53
N SER A 78 -2.91 -5.55 -9.46
CA SER A 78 -4.12 -5.05 -8.83
C SER A 78 -3.95 -4.96 -7.31
N ARG A 79 -4.73 -4.09 -6.64
CA ARG A 79 -4.77 -3.99 -5.17
C ARG A 79 -5.11 -5.33 -4.51
N GLU A 80 -5.98 -6.12 -5.12
CA GLU A 80 -6.32 -7.46 -4.67
C GLU A 80 -5.10 -8.38 -4.70
N THR A 81 -4.43 -8.50 -5.84
CA THR A 81 -3.21 -9.31 -5.98
C THR A 81 -2.10 -8.87 -5.03
N VAL A 82 -1.96 -7.57 -4.80
CA VAL A 82 -1.02 -7.03 -3.80
C VAL A 82 -1.40 -7.52 -2.41
N THR A 83 -2.67 -7.42 -2.05
CA THR A 83 -3.18 -7.79 -0.72
C THR A 83 -3.02 -9.28 -0.45
N GLU A 84 -3.36 -10.13 -1.42
CA GLU A 84 -3.14 -11.58 -1.34
C GLU A 84 -1.67 -11.92 -1.13
N TRP A 85 -0.77 -11.26 -1.87
CA TRP A 85 0.66 -11.47 -1.71
C TRP A 85 1.14 -11.00 -0.33
N VAL A 86 0.66 -9.86 0.17
CA VAL A 86 0.98 -9.38 1.52
C VAL A 86 0.52 -10.40 2.55
N VAL A 87 -0.75 -10.82 2.54
CA VAL A 87 -1.31 -11.79 3.50
C VAL A 87 -0.51 -13.09 3.49
N LYS A 88 -0.19 -13.61 2.30
CA LYS A 88 0.58 -14.85 2.15
C LYS A 88 1.98 -14.77 2.76
N ASN A 89 2.63 -13.61 2.71
CA ASN A 89 4.03 -13.46 3.09
C ASN A 89 4.23 -12.74 4.45
N PHE A 90 3.19 -12.10 4.99
CA PHE A 90 3.28 -11.21 6.15
C PHE A 90 3.91 -11.90 7.37
N THR A 91 3.44 -13.09 7.73
CA THR A 91 3.88 -13.79 8.94
C THR A 91 5.38 -14.11 8.94
N ALA A 92 5.94 -14.40 7.76
CA ALA A 92 7.36 -14.67 7.60
C ALA A 92 8.16 -13.36 7.57
N MET A 93 7.76 -12.42 6.71
CA MET A 93 8.53 -11.21 6.44
C MET A 93 8.49 -10.19 7.58
N GLN A 94 7.44 -10.14 8.40
CA GLN A 94 7.37 -9.22 9.54
C GLN A 94 8.53 -9.42 10.54
N LYS A 95 9.11 -10.63 10.58
CA LYS A 95 10.25 -10.96 11.47
C LYS A 95 11.55 -10.34 10.99
N ASP A 96 11.66 -10.09 9.68
CA ASP A 96 12.82 -9.47 9.03
C ASP A 96 12.64 -7.95 8.88
N TYR A 97 11.56 -7.39 9.43
CA TYR A 97 11.30 -5.97 9.36
C TYR A 97 12.38 -5.20 10.15
N PRO A 98 13.15 -4.31 9.50
CA PRO A 98 14.39 -3.78 10.09
C PRO A 98 14.17 -2.64 11.10
N ARG A 99 12.93 -2.40 11.56
CA ARG A 99 12.58 -1.25 12.41
C ARG A 99 11.66 -1.59 13.58
#